data_AF-S9PLZ6-F1
#
_entry.id   AF-S9PLZ6-F1
#
_cell.length_a   1.000
_cell.length_b   1.000
_cell.length_c   1.000
_cell.angle_alpha   90.00
_cell.angle_beta   90.00
_cell.angle_gamma   90.00
#
_symmetry.space_group_name_H-M   'P 1'
#
loop_
_entity.id
_entity.type
_entity.pdbx_description
1 polymer ?
#
loop_
_entity_poly.entity_id
_entity_poly.type
_entity_poly.pdbx_seq_one_letter_code
_entity_poly.pdbx_strand_id
1 'polypeptide(L)'
;MHVKTHGGRSWYNWRLMGFLLVLVVALGAQAEPPSFKLPGRKPDSREPWDAFLGKAAHFTIGMQYLVQYPTNTVFLDTIDLSTIMKNGKLGDPKRLSKFVRLLRPDITDTNALVLFEVKPDNEEGREEGREQAGRYLAALNEAVNPDKKLKGGTGFEGALFLEFENGGALWQLSWRTPEPGVTLYRWSYRREKPHASWKERAAQKEEALPREEAEQRGEMAEQAIRAAYEKGEWPSGFQGQVYLPVDCH
;
A
#
# COMPACT_ATOMS: atom_id res chain seq x y z
N MET A 1 59.53 48.76 -25.58
CA MET A 1 59.24 47.30 -25.56
C MET A 1 58.19 47.02 -24.49
N HIS A 2 57.36 45.99 -24.68
CA HIS A 2 56.58 45.34 -23.62
C HIS A 2 57.53 44.76 -22.53
N VAL A 3 57.12 44.37 -21.31
CA VAL A 3 56.04 43.44 -20.93
C VAL A 3 55.47 43.73 -19.53
N LYS A 4 54.23 43.26 -19.30
CA LYS A 4 53.53 42.96 -18.01
C LYS A 4 54.44 42.23 -16.99
N THR A 5 54.19 41.98 -15.69
CA THR A 5 53.07 42.09 -14.72
C THR A 5 53.74 42.03 -13.32
N HIS A 6 53.12 42.06 -12.13
CA HIS A 6 51.73 42.03 -11.64
C HIS A 6 51.64 42.92 -10.38
N GLY A 7 50.43 43.22 -9.90
CA GLY A 7 50.21 43.85 -8.58
C GLY A 7 49.29 43.01 -7.71
N GLY A 8 49.71 42.74 -6.47
CA GLY A 8 48.85 42.19 -5.41
C GLY A 8 48.45 43.27 -4.41
N ARG A 9 47.30 43.11 -3.74
CA ARG A 9 46.89 43.96 -2.61
C ARG A 9 46.15 43.15 -1.55
N SER A 10 46.69 43.20 -0.33
CA SER A 10 45.91 43.15 0.90
C SER A 10 45.55 44.61 1.31
N TRP A 11 44.76 44.97 2.33
CA TRP A 11 44.26 44.26 3.53
C TRP A 11 43.09 45.11 4.14
N TYR A 12 42.23 44.48 4.96
CA TYR A 12 41.50 45.03 6.14
C TYR A 12 40.42 46.12 5.92
N ASN A 13 39.17 45.98 6.38
CA ASN A 13 38.57 45.76 7.73
C ASN A 13 38.26 47.05 8.51
N TRP A 14 37.22 46.95 9.37
CA TRP A 14 36.60 47.89 10.33
C TRP A 14 35.18 48.28 9.85
N ARG A 15 34.09 48.20 10.62
CA ARG A 15 33.80 48.19 12.09
C ARG A 15 32.29 47.84 12.26
N LEU A 16 31.66 47.53 13.41
CA LEU A 16 32.00 47.27 14.83
C LEU A 16 30.74 46.63 15.49
N MET A 17 30.91 45.81 16.55
CA MET A 17 29.91 45.45 17.59
C MET A 17 28.61 44.70 17.16
N GLY A 18 28.01 43.84 18.01
CA GLY A 18 28.46 43.37 19.33
C GLY A 18 27.36 42.68 20.15
N PHE A 19 27.82 41.85 21.10
CA PHE A 19 27.08 41.19 22.19
C PHE A 19 26.31 39.87 21.93
N LEU A 20 26.39 39.06 22.98
CA LEU A 20 26.27 37.60 23.03
C LEU A 20 24.96 37.18 23.73
N LEU A 21 24.46 35.99 23.36
CA LEU A 21 23.69 35.02 24.15
C LEU A 21 22.87 35.50 25.37
N VAL A 22 21.58 35.14 25.38
CA VAL A 22 21.01 34.26 26.43
C VAL A 22 20.07 33.22 25.77
N LEU A 23 20.24 31.94 26.13
CA LEU A 23 19.31 30.85 25.81
C LEU A 23 17.95 31.07 26.51
N VAL A 24 16.83 30.70 25.88
CA VAL A 24 15.86 29.74 26.45
C VAL A 24 14.76 29.38 25.42
N VAL A 25 14.69 28.07 25.16
CA VAL A 25 13.50 27.27 24.78
C VAL A 25 12.46 27.90 23.82
N ALA A 26 12.56 27.49 22.56
CA ALA A 26 11.39 27.14 21.74
C ALA A 26 11.64 25.79 21.05
N LEU A 27 11.80 24.74 21.86
CA LEU A 27 11.56 23.35 21.45
C LEU A 27 10.06 23.23 21.16
N GLY A 28 9.66 23.70 19.97
CA GLY A 28 8.27 23.97 19.61
C GLY A 28 7.96 23.85 18.12
N ALA A 29 8.96 23.55 17.28
CA ALA A 29 8.71 22.86 16.01
C ALA A 29 8.57 21.36 16.27
N GLN A 30 7.59 21.00 17.11
CA GLN A 30 7.04 19.66 17.07
C GLN A 30 6.35 19.56 15.72
N ALA A 31 7.07 19.04 14.72
CA ALA A 31 6.42 18.49 13.54
C ALA A 31 5.38 17.52 14.09
N GLU A 32 4.10 17.85 13.89
CA GLU A 32 3.02 16.99 14.34
C GLU A 32 3.32 15.60 13.78
N PRO A 33 3.23 14.52 14.58
CA PRO A 33 3.27 13.18 14.01
C PRO A 33 2.21 13.18 12.91
N PRO A 34 2.50 12.71 11.67
CA PRO A 34 1.62 12.91 10.54
C PRO A 34 0.21 12.51 10.94
N SER A 35 -0.63 13.53 11.15
CA SER A 35 -2.01 13.30 11.58
C SER A 35 -2.64 12.48 10.48
N PHE A 36 -3.47 11.49 10.86
CA PHE A 36 -3.98 10.49 9.92
C PHE A 36 -5.06 11.10 9.01
N LYS A 37 -4.65 12.10 8.21
CA LYS A 37 -5.32 12.63 7.05
C LYS A 37 -5.06 11.66 5.91
N LEU A 38 -5.75 10.52 6.00
CA LEU A 38 -6.39 10.00 4.79
C LEU A 38 -7.08 11.19 4.11
N PRO A 39 -6.88 11.42 2.80
CA PRO A 39 -7.58 12.48 2.10
C PRO A 39 -9.10 12.38 2.33
N GLY A 40 -9.71 13.46 2.84
CA GLY A 40 -11.16 13.65 2.81
C GLY A 40 -11.99 13.42 4.08
N ARG A 41 -11.44 13.06 5.25
CA ARG A 41 -12.31 12.76 6.42
C ARG A 41 -12.83 14.00 7.18
N LYS A 42 -14.12 14.34 6.98
CA LYS A 42 -14.96 15.12 7.91
C LYS A 42 -15.94 14.18 8.66
N PRO A 43 -16.52 14.59 9.81
CA PRO A 43 -17.43 13.74 10.58
C PRO A 43 -18.69 13.32 9.82
N ASP A 44 -19.15 14.14 8.87
CA ASP A 44 -20.37 13.94 8.09
C ASP A 44 -20.07 13.36 6.68
N SER A 45 -18.84 12.87 6.47
CA SER A 45 -18.35 12.47 5.14
C SER A 45 -18.77 11.05 4.77
N ARG A 46 -19.47 10.91 3.64
CA ARG A 46 -19.44 9.66 2.87
C ARG A 46 -18.02 9.48 2.32
N GLU A 47 -17.39 8.34 2.55
CA GLU A 47 -16.02 8.08 2.06
C GLU A 47 -16.04 7.97 0.52
N PRO A 48 -15.03 8.51 -0.20
CA PRO A 48 -14.97 8.39 -1.65
C PRO A 48 -14.77 6.92 -2.04
N TRP A 49 -15.45 6.47 -3.09
CA TRP A 49 -15.48 5.08 -3.55
C TRP A 49 -14.11 4.47 -3.84
N ASP A 50 -13.14 5.28 -4.29
CA ASP A 50 -11.74 4.87 -4.43
C ASP A 50 -11.15 4.27 -3.13
N ALA A 51 -11.56 4.79 -1.97
CA ALA A 51 -11.12 4.29 -0.66
C ALA A 51 -11.70 2.91 -0.35
N PHE A 52 -12.99 2.67 -0.64
CA PHE A 52 -13.61 1.35 -0.48
C PHE A 52 -12.97 0.31 -1.42
N LEU A 53 -12.77 0.66 -2.69
CA LEU A 53 -12.18 -0.23 -3.67
C LEU A 53 -10.68 -0.51 -3.42
N GLY A 54 -9.94 0.49 -2.93
CA GLY A 54 -8.56 0.30 -2.48
C GLY A 54 -8.48 -0.58 -1.24
N LYS A 55 -9.29 -0.32 -0.22
CA LYS A 55 -9.37 -1.14 1.00
C LYS A 55 -9.79 -2.59 0.72
N ALA A 56 -10.75 -2.80 -0.17
CA ALA A 56 -11.15 -4.12 -0.65
C ALA A 56 -9.98 -4.84 -1.36
N ALA A 57 -9.18 -4.10 -2.15
CA ALA A 57 -8.02 -4.65 -2.84
C ALA A 57 -6.90 -5.05 -1.88
N HIS A 58 -6.46 -4.15 -0.99
CA HIS A 58 -5.43 -4.45 0.01
C HIS A 58 -5.83 -5.64 0.90
N PHE A 59 -7.08 -5.64 1.40
CA PHE A 59 -7.62 -6.75 2.19
C PHE A 59 -7.59 -8.07 1.41
N THR A 60 -8.12 -8.11 0.18
CA THR A 60 -8.11 -9.33 -0.66
C THR A 60 -6.69 -9.83 -0.86
N ILE A 61 -5.79 -8.96 -1.29
CA ILE A 61 -4.44 -9.33 -1.73
C ILE A 61 -3.63 -9.84 -0.54
N GLY A 62 -3.77 -9.23 0.64
CA GLY A 62 -3.22 -9.74 1.90
C GLY A 62 -3.81 -11.09 2.33
N MET A 63 -5.14 -11.24 2.28
CA MET A 63 -5.81 -12.50 2.63
C MET A 63 -5.46 -13.64 1.68
N GLN A 64 -5.35 -13.38 0.37
CA GLN A 64 -4.96 -14.39 -0.59
C GLN A 64 -3.49 -14.80 -0.43
N TYR A 65 -2.60 -13.89 -0.02
CA TYR A 65 -1.23 -14.24 0.34
C TYR A 65 -1.20 -15.20 1.54
N LEU A 66 -2.00 -14.93 2.58
CA LEU A 66 -2.14 -15.84 3.73
C LEU A 66 -2.68 -17.23 3.32
N VAL A 67 -3.66 -17.29 2.41
CA VAL A 67 -4.20 -18.55 1.88
C VAL A 67 -3.16 -19.32 1.06
N GLN A 68 -2.32 -18.64 0.29
CA GLN A 68 -1.28 -19.26 -0.53
C GLN A 68 -0.07 -19.72 0.30
N TYR A 69 0.22 -19.06 1.42
CA TYR A 69 1.38 -19.34 2.28
C TYR A 69 0.98 -19.62 3.75
N PRO A 70 0.14 -20.64 4.02
CA PRO A 70 -0.54 -20.83 5.31
C PRO A 70 0.38 -21.22 6.48
N THR A 71 1.64 -21.58 6.20
CA THR A 71 2.66 -21.89 7.22
C THR A 71 3.61 -20.73 7.51
N ASN A 72 3.49 -19.61 6.78
CA ASN A 72 4.42 -18.49 6.89
C ASN A 72 3.94 -17.45 7.90
N THR A 73 4.89 -16.80 8.57
CA THR A 73 4.65 -15.72 9.53
C THR A 73 4.55 -14.41 8.76
N VAL A 74 3.34 -14.13 8.29
CA VAL A 74 2.99 -12.96 7.49
C VAL A 74 2.31 -11.89 8.36
N PHE A 75 2.64 -10.63 8.10
CA PHE A 75 2.03 -9.45 8.69
C PHE A 75 1.45 -8.57 7.57
N LEU A 76 0.30 -7.96 7.84
CA LEU A 76 -0.42 -7.09 6.90
C LEU A 76 -0.39 -5.62 7.35
N ASP A 77 -0.82 -4.72 6.45
CA ASP A 77 -1.01 -3.26 6.54
C ASP A 77 -1.43 -2.63 7.90
N THR A 78 -2.06 -3.39 8.80
CA THR A 78 -2.42 -2.94 10.15
C THR A 78 -1.28 -3.02 11.16
N ILE A 79 -0.21 -3.77 10.87
CA ILE A 79 0.88 -4.09 11.79
C ILE A 79 2.13 -3.25 11.51
N ASP A 80 2.70 -2.64 12.55
CA ASP A 80 3.87 -1.75 12.41
C ASP A 80 5.23 -2.48 12.38
N LEU A 81 6.25 -1.84 11.81
CA LEU A 81 7.60 -2.40 11.69
C LEU A 81 8.20 -2.82 13.05
N SER A 82 7.87 -2.13 14.14
CA SER A 82 8.31 -2.52 15.49
C SER A 82 7.74 -3.88 15.90
N THR A 83 6.47 -4.13 15.58
CA THR A 83 5.75 -5.37 15.87
C THR A 83 6.17 -6.49 14.93
N ILE A 84 6.32 -6.20 13.63
CA ILE A 84 6.87 -7.13 12.62
C ILE A 84 8.27 -7.60 13.04
N MET A 85 9.17 -6.68 13.39
CA MET A 85 10.55 -7.01 13.75
C MET A 85 10.63 -7.87 15.02
N LYS A 86 9.76 -7.61 16.01
CA LYS A 86 9.66 -8.37 17.26
C LYS A 86 9.09 -9.77 17.01
N ASN A 87 7.91 -9.85 16.41
CA ASN A 87 7.11 -11.06 16.34
C ASN A 87 7.59 -12.00 15.22
N GLY A 88 8.08 -11.43 14.11
CA GLY A 88 8.80 -12.13 13.05
C GLY A 88 10.24 -12.50 13.39
N LYS A 89 10.71 -12.20 14.62
CA LYS A 89 12.04 -12.58 15.15
C LYS A 89 13.20 -12.10 14.28
N LEU A 90 13.07 -10.92 13.67
CA LEU A 90 14.05 -10.36 12.75
C LEU A 90 15.23 -9.64 13.45
N GLY A 91 15.06 -9.22 14.70
CA GLY A 91 16.09 -8.56 15.51
C GLY A 91 15.50 -7.83 16.74
N ASP A 92 16.24 -6.89 17.32
CA ASP A 92 15.73 -5.96 18.35
C ASP A 92 15.03 -4.74 17.72
N PRO A 93 13.70 -4.54 17.92
CA PRO A 93 12.96 -3.36 17.44
C PRO A 93 13.54 -2.02 17.90
N LYS A 94 14.34 -1.99 18.97
CA LYS A 94 14.99 -0.75 19.42
C LYS A 94 16.03 -0.23 18.43
N ARG A 95 16.55 -1.07 17.52
CA ARG A 95 17.44 -0.66 16.41
C ARG A 95 16.73 0.20 15.36
N LEU A 96 15.41 0.08 15.21
CA LEU A 96 14.62 0.98 14.37
C LEU A 96 14.49 2.36 15.04
N SER A 97 14.54 3.44 14.25
CA SER A 97 14.28 4.79 14.73
C SER A 97 12.81 4.97 15.17
N LYS A 98 12.51 5.96 16.03
CA LYS A 98 11.18 6.13 16.63
C LYS A 98 10.05 6.26 15.59
N PHE A 99 10.31 6.91 14.46
CA PHE A 99 9.32 7.07 13.39
C PHE A 99 9.24 5.83 12.49
N VAL A 100 10.38 5.22 12.16
CA VAL A 100 10.42 3.99 11.35
C VAL A 100 9.61 2.86 12.00
N ARG A 101 9.64 2.75 13.34
CA ARG A 101 8.85 1.78 14.11
C ARG A 101 7.35 1.80 13.83
N LEU A 102 6.80 2.93 13.38
CA LEU A 102 5.37 3.15 13.15
C LEU A 102 4.95 2.90 11.69
N LEU A 103 5.90 2.71 10.78
CA LEU A 103 5.63 2.42 9.37
C LEU A 103 4.94 1.06 9.22
N ARG A 104 4.12 0.93 8.19
CA ARG A 104 3.27 -0.24 7.95
C ARG A 104 3.35 -0.63 6.47
N PRO A 105 4.09 -1.67 6.12
CA PRO A 105 4.06 -2.23 4.77
C PRO A 105 2.79 -3.05 4.55
N ASP A 106 2.33 -3.12 3.31
CA ASP A 106 1.05 -3.78 3.00
C ASP A 106 1.09 -5.30 3.27
N ILE A 107 2.18 -5.96 2.89
CA ILE A 107 2.44 -7.37 3.19
C ILE A 107 3.93 -7.56 3.54
N THR A 108 4.21 -8.23 4.66
CA THR A 108 5.57 -8.68 5.02
C THR A 108 5.57 -10.14 5.46
N ASP A 109 6.28 -10.99 4.73
CA ASP A 109 6.52 -12.39 5.08
C ASP A 109 7.92 -12.54 5.69
N THR A 110 7.96 -12.91 6.95
CA THR A 110 9.20 -13.06 7.73
C THR A 110 9.83 -14.45 7.66
N ASN A 111 9.13 -15.42 7.05
CA ASN A 111 9.69 -16.74 6.71
C ASN A 111 10.36 -16.72 5.33
N ALA A 112 9.70 -16.13 4.33
CA ALA A 112 10.24 -15.95 2.98
C ALA A 112 11.20 -14.75 2.85
N LEU A 113 11.26 -13.88 3.88
CA LEU A 113 12.03 -12.64 3.92
C LEU A 113 11.69 -11.70 2.75
N VAL A 114 10.40 -11.49 2.53
CA VAL A 114 9.89 -10.60 1.47
C VAL A 114 8.90 -9.57 1.98
N LEU A 115 8.84 -8.43 1.29
CA LEU A 115 7.91 -7.35 1.50
C LEU A 115 7.24 -6.98 0.17
N PHE A 116 5.97 -6.59 0.22
CA PHE A 116 5.21 -6.04 -0.90
C PHE A 116 4.45 -4.78 -0.46
N GLU A 117 4.48 -3.76 -1.31
CA GLU A 117 3.50 -2.67 -1.32
C GLU A 117 2.43 -2.96 -2.38
N VAL A 118 1.18 -2.64 -2.06
CA VAL A 118 0.01 -2.81 -2.91
C VAL A 118 -0.44 -1.43 -3.41
N LYS A 119 -0.62 -1.26 -4.72
CA LYS A 119 -0.94 0.03 -5.36
C LYS A 119 -1.81 -0.14 -6.61
N PRO A 120 -2.55 0.88 -7.07
CA PRO A 120 -3.26 0.83 -8.36
C PRO A 120 -2.32 0.57 -9.55
N ASP A 121 -2.78 -0.17 -10.57
CA ASP A 121 -2.06 -0.46 -11.82
C ASP A 121 -2.05 0.77 -12.76
N ASN A 122 -1.34 1.82 -12.34
CA ASN A 122 -1.02 3.02 -13.11
C ASN A 122 0.43 3.48 -12.80
N GLU A 123 0.96 4.46 -13.54
CA GLU A 123 2.38 4.84 -13.40
C GLU A 123 2.69 5.52 -12.06
N GLU A 124 1.78 6.34 -11.54
CA GLU A 124 1.91 7.01 -10.24
C GLU A 124 1.96 5.99 -9.09
N GLY A 125 0.99 5.07 -9.02
CA GLY A 125 0.96 3.98 -8.05
C GLY A 125 2.18 3.06 -8.16
N ARG A 126 2.72 2.85 -9.37
CA ARG A 126 3.96 2.11 -9.58
C ARG A 126 5.19 2.84 -9.04
N GLU A 127 5.28 4.16 -9.23
CA GLU A 127 6.35 4.99 -8.68
C GLU A 127 6.28 5.07 -7.15
N GLU A 128 5.09 5.34 -6.60
CA GLU A 128 4.85 5.36 -5.15
C GLU A 128 5.17 4.01 -4.49
N GLY A 129 4.71 2.90 -5.08
CA GLY A 129 4.96 1.55 -4.57
C GLY A 129 6.45 1.22 -4.52
N ARG A 130 7.20 1.60 -5.57
CA ARG A 130 8.66 1.44 -5.62
C ARG A 130 9.35 2.26 -4.54
N GLU A 131 8.93 3.51 -4.35
CA GLU A 131 9.52 4.39 -3.33
C GLU A 131 9.23 3.87 -1.91
N GLN A 132 7.99 3.49 -1.62
CA GLN A 132 7.57 3.00 -0.31
C GLN A 132 8.23 1.65 0.02
N ALA A 133 8.20 0.68 -0.90
CA ALA A 133 8.89 -0.61 -0.73
C ALA A 133 10.39 -0.42 -0.51
N GLY A 134 11.04 0.45 -1.30
CA GLY A 134 12.45 0.78 -1.16
C GLY A 134 12.79 1.39 0.21
N ARG A 135 11.99 2.37 0.68
CA ARG A 135 12.14 2.99 2.01
C ARG A 135 11.99 1.98 3.14
N TYR A 136 10.97 1.10 3.07
CA TYR A 136 10.73 0.08 4.10
C TYR A 136 11.84 -0.99 4.12
N LEU A 137 12.26 -1.49 2.96
CA LEU A 137 13.34 -2.46 2.85
C LEU A 137 14.68 -1.89 3.34
N ALA A 138 15.01 -0.64 3.03
CA ALA A 138 16.21 0.01 3.55
C ALA A 138 16.17 0.10 5.09
N ALA A 139 15.09 0.67 5.64
CA ALA A 139 14.95 0.91 7.07
C ALA A 139 14.89 -0.40 7.90
N LEU A 140 14.28 -1.46 7.37
CA LEU A 140 14.35 -2.80 7.98
C LEU A 140 15.76 -3.38 7.90
N ASN A 141 16.40 -3.37 6.72
CA ASN A 141 17.67 -4.07 6.49
C ASN A 141 18.87 -3.46 7.24
N GLU A 142 18.77 -2.22 7.72
CA GLU A 142 19.71 -1.62 8.67
C GLU A 142 19.56 -2.15 10.10
N ALA A 143 18.34 -2.59 10.48
CA ALA A 143 17.98 -2.93 11.86
C ALA A 143 17.87 -4.44 12.11
N VAL A 144 17.58 -5.27 11.10
CA VAL A 144 17.49 -6.74 11.25
C VAL A 144 18.87 -7.40 11.49
N ASN A 145 18.84 -8.70 11.80
CA ASN A 145 20.02 -9.55 11.84
C ASN A 145 20.57 -9.79 10.42
N PRO A 146 21.89 -9.97 10.22
CA PRO A 146 22.47 -10.11 8.88
C PRO A 146 21.91 -11.26 8.02
N ASP A 147 21.47 -12.35 8.65
CA ASP A 147 20.84 -13.52 8.02
C ASP A 147 19.33 -13.34 7.75
N LYS A 148 18.74 -12.22 8.20
CA LYS A 148 17.30 -11.91 8.12
C LYS A 148 16.99 -10.72 7.23
N LYS A 149 17.88 -10.38 6.29
CA LYS A 149 17.63 -9.30 5.32
C LYS A 149 16.47 -9.64 4.39
N LEU A 150 15.52 -8.72 4.29
CA LEU A 150 14.35 -8.82 3.41
C LEU A 150 14.65 -8.25 2.03
N LYS A 151 13.88 -8.69 1.04
CA LYS A 151 13.89 -8.19 -0.35
C LYS A 151 12.47 -7.89 -0.82
N GLY A 152 12.34 -7.20 -1.95
CA GLY A 152 11.04 -7.09 -2.63
C GLY A 152 10.55 -8.48 -3.07
N GLY A 153 9.30 -8.81 -2.75
CA GLY A 153 8.67 -10.06 -3.19
C GLY A 153 8.37 -10.06 -4.71
N THR A 154 8.20 -11.25 -5.30
CA THR A 154 8.09 -11.42 -6.76
C THR A 154 7.09 -12.51 -7.11
N GLY A 155 6.43 -12.41 -8.26
CA GLY A 155 5.60 -13.49 -8.80
C GLY A 155 4.32 -13.78 -8.02
N PHE A 156 3.83 -12.81 -7.24
CA PHE A 156 2.52 -12.87 -6.62
C PHE A 156 1.49 -12.20 -7.53
N GLU A 157 0.51 -12.98 -7.98
CA GLU A 157 -0.52 -12.59 -8.93
C GLU A 157 -1.80 -13.38 -8.68
N GLY A 158 -2.92 -12.88 -9.19
CA GLY A 158 -4.22 -13.55 -9.07
C GLY A 158 -5.38 -12.65 -9.48
N ALA A 159 -6.59 -13.21 -9.38
CA ALA A 159 -7.82 -12.47 -9.57
C ALA A 159 -8.98 -13.10 -8.79
N LEU A 160 -9.94 -12.27 -8.40
CA LEU A 160 -11.26 -12.68 -7.91
C LEU A 160 -12.34 -12.09 -8.82
N PHE A 161 -13.55 -12.65 -8.78
CA PHE A 161 -14.72 -12.06 -9.41
C PHE A 161 -15.83 -11.80 -8.40
N LEU A 162 -16.53 -10.67 -8.57
CA LEU A 162 -17.70 -10.28 -7.78
C LEU A 162 -18.86 -10.12 -8.75
N GLU A 163 -19.86 -10.98 -8.63
CA GLU A 163 -21.11 -10.91 -9.36
C GLU A 163 -22.17 -10.20 -8.53
N PHE A 164 -22.79 -9.18 -9.13
CA PHE A 164 -24.02 -8.57 -8.63
C PHE A 164 -25.20 -9.02 -9.50
N GLU A 165 -26.23 -9.55 -8.85
CA GLU A 165 -27.47 -10.06 -9.45
C GLU A 165 -27.20 -11.27 -10.38
N ASN A 166 -28.09 -12.27 -10.40
CA ASN A 166 -27.81 -13.51 -11.15
C ASN A 166 -27.81 -13.25 -12.67
N GLY A 167 -26.63 -13.19 -13.27
CA GLY A 167 -26.40 -12.82 -14.68
C GLY A 167 -25.99 -11.35 -14.90
N GLY A 168 -26.01 -10.52 -13.85
CA GLY A 168 -25.78 -9.08 -13.88
C GLY A 168 -24.30 -8.69 -14.01
N ALA A 169 -23.95 -7.52 -13.45
CA ALA A 169 -22.61 -6.97 -13.52
C ALA A 169 -21.57 -7.91 -12.89
N LEU A 170 -20.52 -8.24 -13.65
CA LEU A 170 -19.38 -9.02 -13.15
C LEU A 170 -18.17 -8.10 -13.03
N TRP A 171 -17.78 -7.81 -11.79
CA TRP A 171 -16.56 -7.09 -11.49
C TRP A 171 -15.40 -8.08 -11.31
N GLN A 172 -14.19 -7.64 -11.62
CA GLN A 172 -12.98 -8.41 -11.41
C GLN A 172 -11.95 -7.53 -10.72
N LEU A 173 -11.42 -7.97 -9.58
CA LEU A 173 -10.15 -7.49 -9.06
C LEU A 173 -9.07 -8.42 -9.59
N SER A 174 -8.07 -7.87 -10.27
CA SER A 174 -6.85 -8.57 -10.65
C SER A 174 -5.64 -7.89 -10.03
N TRP A 175 -4.59 -8.66 -9.73
CA TRP A 175 -3.31 -8.13 -9.28
C TRP A 175 -2.14 -8.93 -9.83
N ARG A 176 -0.98 -8.27 -9.89
CA ARG A 176 0.28 -8.81 -10.41
C ARG A 176 1.46 -8.11 -9.75
N THR A 177 2.59 -8.79 -9.61
CA THR A 177 3.85 -8.20 -9.08
C THR A 177 4.86 -7.99 -10.22
N PRO A 178 4.78 -6.89 -11.00
CA PRO A 178 5.63 -6.69 -12.18
C PRO A 178 7.08 -6.35 -11.85
N GLU A 179 7.37 -5.88 -10.63
CA GLU A 179 8.72 -5.61 -10.15
C GLU A 179 8.86 -5.93 -8.65
N PRO A 180 10.08 -6.22 -8.16
CA PRO A 180 10.26 -6.72 -6.79
C PRO A 180 9.71 -5.78 -5.73
N GLY A 181 8.74 -6.26 -4.95
CA GLY A 181 8.12 -5.56 -3.83
C GLY A 181 6.98 -4.61 -4.21
N VAL A 182 6.54 -4.58 -5.48
CA VAL A 182 5.40 -3.76 -5.92
C VAL A 182 4.34 -4.66 -6.54
N THR A 183 3.21 -4.82 -5.85
CA THR A 183 2.01 -5.51 -6.35
C THR A 183 1.02 -4.47 -6.86
N LEU A 184 0.74 -4.50 -8.17
CA LEU A 184 -0.23 -3.61 -8.80
C LEU A 184 -1.59 -4.29 -8.92
N TYR A 185 -2.66 -3.58 -8.57
CA TYR A 185 -4.04 -4.05 -8.66
C TYR A 185 -4.89 -3.24 -9.62
N ARG A 186 -5.85 -3.89 -10.30
CA ARG A 186 -6.84 -3.25 -11.17
C ARG A 186 -8.23 -3.82 -10.95
N TRP A 187 -9.18 -2.92 -10.73
CA TRP A 187 -10.61 -3.20 -10.83
C TRP A 187 -11.06 -3.07 -12.28
N SER A 188 -11.80 -4.07 -12.76
CA SER A 188 -12.40 -4.07 -14.09
C SER A 188 -13.82 -4.62 -14.06
N TYR A 189 -14.52 -4.43 -15.17
CA TYR A 189 -15.93 -4.71 -15.33
C TYR A 189 -16.16 -5.59 -16.56
N ARG A 190 -17.20 -6.41 -16.53
CA ARG A 190 -17.81 -7.08 -17.69
C ARG A 190 -19.30 -6.79 -17.67
N ARG A 191 -19.87 -6.55 -18.84
CA ARG A 191 -21.29 -6.24 -18.99
C ARG A 191 -22.15 -7.42 -18.55
N GLU A 192 -23.30 -7.09 -17.99
CA GLU A 192 -24.41 -8.02 -17.84
C GLU A 192 -24.64 -8.77 -19.15
N LYS A 193 -24.83 -10.09 -19.03
CA LYS A 193 -25.20 -10.96 -20.15
C LYS A 193 -26.18 -11.99 -19.60
N PRO A 194 -27.50 -11.76 -19.76
CA PRO A 194 -28.52 -12.65 -19.23
C PRO A 194 -28.29 -14.10 -19.65
N HIS A 195 -28.52 -15.02 -18.72
CA HIS A 195 -28.35 -16.47 -18.88
C HIS A 195 -26.91 -16.96 -19.17
N ALA A 196 -25.89 -16.10 -19.16
CA ALA A 196 -24.49 -16.52 -19.27
C ALA A 196 -23.88 -16.83 -17.90
N SER A 197 -23.20 -17.97 -17.80
CA SER A 197 -22.43 -18.33 -16.61
C SER A 197 -21.35 -17.30 -16.30
N TRP A 198 -20.88 -17.26 -15.04
CA TRP A 198 -19.79 -16.36 -14.66
C TRP A 198 -18.51 -16.63 -15.47
N LYS A 199 -18.21 -17.90 -15.83
CA LYS A 199 -17.06 -18.27 -16.67
C LYS A 199 -17.19 -17.69 -18.10
N GLU A 200 -18.39 -17.71 -18.68
CA GLU A 200 -18.64 -17.07 -19.99
C GLU A 200 -18.61 -15.54 -19.94
N ARG A 201 -19.00 -14.92 -18.81
CA ARG A 201 -18.87 -13.48 -18.59
C ARG A 201 -17.42 -13.06 -18.33
N ALA A 202 -16.64 -13.84 -17.58
CA ALA A 202 -15.21 -13.61 -17.36
C ALA A 202 -14.40 -13.64 -18.67
N ALA A 203 -14.81 -14.47 -19.63
CA ALA A 203 -14.24 -14.54 -20.99
C ALA A 203 -14.61 -13.35 -21.90
N GLN A 204 -15.49 -12.44 -21.47
CA GLN A 204 -15.76 -11.20 -22.21
C GLN A 204 -14.58 -10.22 -22.10
N LYS A 205 -14.59 -9.21 -22.97
CA LYS A 205 -13.65 -8.09 -22.93
C LYS A 205 -13.85 -7.24 -21.66
N GLU A 206 -12.84 -7.21 -20.79
CA GLU A 206 -11.89 -6.08 -20.81
C GLU A 206 -12.47 -4.65 -20.76
N GLU A 207 -13.37 -4.30 -19.84
CA GLU A 207 -13.85 -2.91 -19.67
C GLU A 207 -13.41 -2.30 -18.33
N ALA A 208 -13.13 -1.00 -18.34
CA ALA A 208 -12.82 -0.24 -17.13
C ALA A 208 -14.08 -0.14 -16.26
N LEU A 209 -13.93 -0.20 -14.93
CA LEU A 209 -15.06 -0.06 -14.01
C LEU A 209 -15.66 1.35 -14.14
N PRO A 210 -16.96 1.50 -14.49
CA PRO A 210 -17.60 2.81 -14.56
C PRO A 210 -17.61 3.48 -13.20
N ARG A 211 -17.37 4.81 -13.17
CA ARG A 211 -17.34 5.59 -11.94
C ARG A 211 -18.68 5.53 -11.21
N GLU A 212 -19.77 5.58 -11.95
CA GLU A 212 -21.14 5.56 -11.44
C GLU A 212 -21.44 4.22 -10.73
N GLU A 213 -20.96 3.10 -11.26
CA GLU A 213 -21.09 1.78 -10.64
C GLU A 213 -20.19 1.63 -9.41
N ALA A 214 -18.97 2.19 -9.46
CA ALA A 214 -18.09 2.26 -8.29
C ALA A 214 -18.70 3.10 -7.15
N GLU A 215 -19.31 4.26 -7.49
CA GLU A 215 -20.04 5.13 -6.56
C GLU A 215 -21.28 4.45 -5.97
N GLN A 216 -22.01 3.66 -6.76
CA GLN A 216 -23.23 2.99 -6.32
C GLN A 216 -22.96 1.72 -5.49
N ARG A 217 -21.97 0.91 -5.87
CA ARG A 217 -21.79 -0.46 -5.34
C ARG A 217 -20.46 -0.68 -4.59
N GLY A 218 -19.55 0.28 -4.56
CA GLY A 218 -18.19 0.10 -4.01
C GLY A 218 -18.13 -0.29 -2.54
N GLU A 219 -18.97 0.30 -1.68
CA GLU A 219 -19.06 -0.10 -0.26
C GLU A 219 -19.59 -1.53 -0.10
N MET A 220 -20.64 -1.88 -0.86
CA MET A 220 -21.21 -3.24 -0.87
C MET A 220 -20.20 -4.27 -1.38
N ALA A 221 -19.36 -3.90 -2.35
CA ALA A 221 -18.27 -4.74 -2.85
C ALA A 221 -17.24 -5.06 -1.76
N GLU A 222 -16.78 -4.06 -1.00
CA GLU A 222 -15.88 -4.28 0.13
C GLU A 222 -16.50 -5.22 1.18
N GLN A 223 -17.75 -4.96 1.56
CA GLN A 223 -18.46 -5.75 2.58
C GLN A 223 -18.70 -7.19 2.13
N ALA A 224 -19.09 -7.43 0.87
CA ALA A 224 -19.30 -8.78 0.33
C ALA A 224 -17.99 -9.58 0.26
N ILE A 225 -16.89 -8.95 -0.13
CA ILE A 225 -15.57 -9.58 -0.18
C ILE A 225 -15.07 -9.92 1.23
N ARG A 226 -15.27 -9.03 2.20
CA ARG A 226 -14.99 -9.32 3.63
C ARG A 226 -15.79 -10.53 4.11
N ALA A 227 -17.11 -10.55 3.88
CA ALA A 227 -17.98 -11.65 4.25
C ALA A 227 -17.52 -13.00 3.64
N ALA A 228 -17.08 -13.00 2.38
CA ALA A 228 -16.58 -14.19 1.70
C ALA A 228 -15.31 -14.78 2.34
N TYR A 229 -14.32 -13.94 2.68
CA TYR A 229 -13.08 -14.40 3.34
C TYR A 229 -13.29 -14.73 4.83
N GLU A 230 -14.04 -13.91 5.55
CA GLU A 230 -14.23 -14.03 7.01
C GLU A 230 -15.32 -15.05 7.38
N LYS A 231 -16.05 -15.60 6.38
CA LYS A 231 -17.26 -16.44 6.53
C LYS A 231 -18.34 -15.76 7.37
N GLY A 232 -18.46 -14.45 7.18
CA GLY A 232 -19.41 -13.58 7.87
C GLY A 232 -20.80 -13.54 7.20
N GLU A 233 -21.66 -12.68 7.73
CA GLU A 233 -22.97 -12.40 7.13
C GLU A 233 -22.80 -11.53 5.87
N TRP A 234 -23.58 -11.84 4.83
CA TRP A 234 -23.62 -11.03 3.61
C TRP A 234 -24.25 -9.65 3.89
N PRO A 235 -23.76 -8.57 3.26
CA PRO A 235 -24.33 -7.23 3.48
C PRO A 235 -25.78 -7.13 2.98
N SER A 236 -26.59 -6.35 3.69
CA SER A 236 -28.01 -6.19 3.39
C SER A 236 -28.24 -5.69 1.96
N GLY A 237 -29.11 -6.39 1.22
CA GLY A 237 -29.41 -6.08 -0.18
C GLY A 237 -28.43 -6.66 -1.20
N PHE A 238 -27.32 -7.30 -0.79
CA PHE A 238 -26.47 -8.03 -1.72
C PHE A 238 -27.17 -9.31 -2.21
N GLN A 239 -27.42 -9.37 -3.51
CA GLN A 239 -27.97 -10.53 -4.20
C GLN A 239 -26.97 -10.97 -5.26
N GLY A 240 -25.93 -11.71 -4.87
CA GLY A 240 -24.80 -11.98 -5.75
C GLY A 240 -23.87 -13.07 -5.24
N GLN A 241 -22.69 -13.18 -5.84
CA GLN A 241 -21.68 -14.17 -5.45
C GLN A 241 -20.26 -13.60 -5.57
N VAL A 242 -19.39 -13.98 -4.63
CA VAL A 242 -17.94 -13.78 -4.73
C VAL A 242 -17.32 -15.10 -5.16
N TYR A 243 -16.50 -15.06 -6.21
CA TYR A 243 -15.66 -16.15 -6.67
C TYR A 243 -14.22 -15.85 -6.27
N LEU A 244 -13.73 -16.57 -5.26
CA LEU A 244 -12.35 -16.42 -4.76
C LEU A 244 -11.37 -17.06 -5.75
N PRO A 245 -10.06 -16.76 -5.66
CA PRO A 245 -9.06 -17.33 -6.58
C PRO A 245 -9.05 -18.86 -6.64
N VAL A 246 -9.43 -19.52 -5.53
CA VAL A 246 -9.57 -20.99 -5.45
C VAL A 246 -10.77 -21.54 -6.24
N ASP A 247 -11.79 -20.73 -6.47
CA ASP A 247 -13.00 -21.09 -7.25
C ASP A 247 -12.79 -20.88 -8.76
N CYS A 248 -11.68 -20.25 -9.16
CA CYS A 248 -11.38 -19.85 -10.53
C CYS A 248 -10.82 -20.97 -11.43
N HIS A 249 -10.82 -22.22 -10.96
CA HIS A 249 -10.28 -23.40 -11.65
C HIS A 249 -11.37 -24.25 -12.34
#